data_AF-A0AAW9I2N1-F1
#
_entry.id   AF-A0AAW9I2N1-F1
#
_cell.length_a   1.000
_cell.length_b   1.000
_cell.length_c   1.000
_cell.angle_alpha   90.00
_cell.angle_beta   90.00
_cell.angle_gamma   90.00
#
_symmetry.space_group_name_H-M   'P 1'
#
loop_
_entity.id
_entity.type
_entity.pdbx_description
1 polymer ?
#
loop_
_entity_poly.entity_id
_entity_poly.type
_entity_poly.pdbx_seq_one_letter_code
_entity_poly.pdbx_strand_id
1 'polypeptide(L)'
;MSKGNFKKLSYLLNLQILRDLKITIGSAVGIMLLNIAYFSYSLSDELKIYLEKTENIGAIQMFSPMEPFSSFVSRINGRILTLLILGCFCLYCWYLWLGEFKGENKSAYTLLTLPFPKKFIIIYKFLSACFYYLSLVFFQIVALLINYIIFNIMVPTDAIVKESLITILSSSISNFYGLIPVSFVNLITNGLFFMAMIILTFLFAILERSFGVKGGILGVILGCSFLFLVLIFPGKMDFYMFERFIWFVFISILYNLFGWFYSKYLLEKKVHV
;
A
#
# COMPACT_ATOMS: atom_id res chain seq x y z
N MET A 1 -29.64 10.32 -7.39
CA MET A 1 -29.28 9.21 -6.45
C MET A 1 -30.00 9.49 -5.14
N SER A 2 -30.93 8.64 -4.69
CA SER A 2 -31.77 8.92 -3.50
C SER A 2 -30.93 8.99 -2.22
N LYS A 3 -31.20 9.97 -1.32
CA LYS A 3 -30.56 10.10 0.01
C LYS A 3 -30.56 8.78 0.81
N GLY A 4 -31.56 7.93 0.61
CA GLY A 4 -31.65 6.61 1.26
C GLY A 4 -30.55 5.63 0.85
N ASN A 5 -30.03 5.71 -0.38
CA ASN A 5 -28.98 4.81 -0.87
C ASN A 5 -27.62 5.14 -0.26
N PHE A 6 -27.34 6.42 0.00
CA PHE A 6 -26.09 6.86 0.61
C PHE A 6 -25.99 6.43 2.07
N LYS A 7 -27.10 6.51 2.81
CA LYS A 7 -27.20 6.03 4.20
C LYS A 7 -26.94 4.53 4.30
N LYS A 8 -27.49 3.74 3.37
CA LYS A 8 -27.24 2.29 3.29
C LYS A 8 -25.77 1.97 2.98
N LEU A 9 -25.15 2.70 2.03
CA LEU A 9 -23.74 2.53 1.69
C LEU A 9 -22.83 2.82 2.90
N SER A 10 -23.08 3.95 3.59
CA SER A 10 -22.33 4.33 4.79
C SER A 10 -22.46 3.29 5.90
N TYR A 11 -23.65 2.73 6.09
CA TYR A 11 -23.88 1.68 7.08
C TYR A 11 -23.07 0.40 6.79
N LEU A 12 -23.09 -0.07 5.54
CA LEU A 12 -22.30 -1.25 5.12
C LEU A 12 -20.80 -1.02 5.29
N LEU A 13 -20.32 0.16 4.88
CA LEU A 13 -18.93 0.54 5.06
C LEU A 13 -18.53 0.54 6.55
N ASN A 14 -19.36 1.11 7.42
CA ASN A 14 -19.06 1.18 8.85
C ASN A 14 -19.02 -0.21 9.48
N LEU A 15 -19.97 -1.08 9.14
CA LEU A 15 -19.95 -2.48 9.58
C LEU A 15 -18.69 -3.20 9.12
N GLN A 16 -18.28 -3.00 7.87
CA GLN A 16 -17.06 -3.58 7.33
C GLN A 16 -15.81 -3.11 8.09
N ILE A 17 -15.69 -1.79 8.31
CA ILE A 17 -14.57 -1.20 9.04
C ILE A 17 -14.51 -1.71 10.47
N LEU A 18 -15.65 -1.75 11.18
CA LEU A 18 -15.73 -2.25 12.56
C LEU A 18 -15.34 -3.72 12.66
N ARG A 19 -15.77 -4.55 11.71
CA ARG A 19 -15.43 -5.98 11.66
C ARG A 19 -13.93 -6.17 11.47
N ASP A 20 -13.34 -5.42 10.55
CA ASP A 20 -11.95 -5.58 10.17
C ASP A 20 -10.99 -4.75 11.05
N LEU A 21 -11.51 -3.93 11.96
CA LEU A 21 -10.76 -2.97 12.79
C LEU A 21 -9.57 -3.59 13.54
N LYS A 22 -9.75 -4.80 14.08
CA LYS A 22 -8.66 -5.51 14.78
C LYS A 22 -7.52 -5.89 13.83
N ILE A 23 -7.85 -6.31 12.62
CA ILE A 23 -6.88 -6.69 11.60
C ILE A 23 -6.20 -5.43 11.05
N THR A 24 -6.97 -4.37 10.79
CA THR A 24 -6.43 -3.13 10.25
C THR A 24 -5.45 -2.48 11.21
N ILE A 25 -5.85 -2.25 12.46
CA ILE A 25 -4.99 -1.67 13.50
C ILE A 25 -3.86 -2.63 13.85
N GLY A 26 -4.15 -3.93 14.03
CA GLY A 26 -3.14 -4.92 14.41
C GLY A 26 -2.01 -5.04 13.41
N SER A 27 -2.33 -5.11 12.10
CA SER A 27 -1.31 -5.15 11.06
C SER A 27 -0.58 -3.82 10.89
N ALA A 28 -1.28 -2.68 10.96
CA ALA A 28 -0.63 -1.37 10.83
C ALA A 28 0.32 -1.05 11.99
N VAL A 29 -0.11 -1.33 13.23
CA VAL A 29 0.74 -1.20 14.44
C VAL A 29 1.88 -2.22 14.40
N GLY A 30 1.62 -3.46 13.99
CA GLY A 30 2.66 -4.49 13.87
C GLY A 30 3.79 -4.09 12.92
N ILE A 31 3.46 -3.56 11.73
CA ILE A 31 4.47 -3.08 10.77
C ILE A 31 5.18 -1.83 11.31
N MET A 32 4.46 -0.93 11.98
CA MET A 32 5.07 0.24 12.64
C MET A 32 6.12 -0.19 13.67
N LEU A 33 5.78 -1.14 14.57
CA LEU A 33 6.71 -1.64 15.58
C LEU A 33 7.92 -2.34 14.95
N LEU A 34 7.69 -3.13 13.90
CA LEU A 34 8.77 -3.78 13.15
C LEU A 34 9.70 -2.75 12.51
N ASN A 35 9.16 -1.67 11.94
CA ASN A 35 9.95 -0.57 11.39
C ASN A 35 10.81 0.10 12.47
N ILE A 36 10.22 0.41 13.63
CA ILE A 36 10.94 1.02 14.75
C ILE A 36 12.05 0.10 15.27
N ALA A 37 11.75 -1.19 15.43
CA ALA A 37 12.72 -2.18 15.90
C ALA A 37 13.90 -2.34 14.92
N TYR A 38 13.60 -2.45 13.62
CA TYR A 38 14.61 -2.54 12.57
C TYR A 38 15.48 -1.29 12.50
N PHE A 39 14.87 -0.11 12.56
CA PHE A 39 15.58 1.17 12.62
C PHE A 39 16.52 1.24 13.83
N SER A 40 16.02 0.92 15.02
CA SER A 40 16.79 0.96 16.27
C SER A 40 17.97 -0.01 16.23
N TYR A 41 17.76 -1.21 15.70
CA TYR A 41 18.81 -2.20 15.52
C TYR A 41 19.90 -1.68 14.58
N SER A 42 19.51 -1.20 13.39
CA SER A 42 20.45 -0.67 12.40
C SER A 42 21.22 0.54 12.92
N LEU A 43 20.58 1.41 13.71
CA LEU A 43 21.24 2.56 14.32
C LEU A 43 22.25 2.15 15.38
N SER A 44 21.90 1.17 16.20
CA SER A 44 22.80 0.66 17.23
C SER A 44 24.05 -0.02 16.64
N ASP A 45 23.90 -0.72 15.52
CA ASP A 45 25.01 -1.36 14.83
C ASP A 45 25.96 -0.32 14.23
N GLU A 46 25.39 0.70 13.60
CA GLU A 46 26.16 1.78 13.00
C GLU A 46 26.89 2.62 14.05
N LEU A 47 26.24 2.93 15.18
CA LEU A 47 26.89 3.63 16.30
C LEU A 47 28.06 2.84 16.89
N LYS A 48 27.98 1.50 16.98
CA LYS A 48 29.11 0.67 17.40
C LYS A 48 30.30 0.80 16.45
N ILE A 49 30.05 0.73 15.15
CA ILE A 49 31.09 0.90 14.11
C ILE A 49 31.71 2.30 14.20
N TYR A 50 30.91 3.33 14.45
CA TYR A 50 31.42 4.69 14.67
C TYR A 50 32.29 4.78 15.93
N LEU A 51 31.84 4.22 17.06
CA LEU A 51 32.56 4.27 18.34
C LEU A 51 33.90 3.51 18.28
N GLU A 52 33.92 2.32 17.71
CA GLU A 52 35.13 1.49 17.53
C GLU A 52 36.18 2.18 16.64
N LYS A 53 35.73 2.94 15.64
CA LYS A 53 36.61 3.77 14.80
C LYS A 53 37.13 5.00 15.54
N THR A 54 36.34 5.60 16.43
CA THR A 54 36.76 6.79 17.20
C THR A 54 37.73 6.47 18.34
N GLU A 55 37.68 5.27 18.94
CA GLU A 55 38.62 4.88 20.01
C GLU A 55 40.05 4.63 19.51
N ASN A 56 40.24 4.36 18.21
CA ASN A 56 41.53 3.92 17.67
C ASN A 56 42.44 5.03 17.10
N ILE A 57 42.03 6.30 16.97
CA ILE A 57 42.87 7.33 16.30
C ILE A 57 42.73 8.71 16.96
N GLY A 58 43.84 9.28 17.43
CA GLY A 58 44.00 10.62 17.98
C GLY A 58 43.81 11.79 16.99
N ALA A 59 42.71 11.79 16.23
CA ALA A 59 42.34 12.86 15.29
C ALA A 59 40.86 13.24 15.45
N ILE A 60 40.53 13.84 16.60
CA ILE A 60 39.21 14.41 16.91
C ILE A 60 38.86 15.59 15.96
N GLN A 61 39.77 16.00 15.07
CA GLN A 61 39.59 17.13 14.13
C GLN A 61 39.30 16.73 12.67
N MET A 62 39.15 15.43 12.33
CA MET A 62 38.96 14.99 10.92
C MET A 62 37.77 14.07 10.65
N PHE A 63 36.93 13.75 11.63
CA PHE A 63 35.75 12.92 11.36
C PHE A 63 34.63 13.75 10.71
N SER A 64 34.18 13.30 9.54
CA SER A 64 32.94 13.79 8.92
C SER A 64 31.79 13.61 9.93
N PRO A 65 30.93 14.63 10.13
CA PRO A 65 29.74 14.47 10.97
C PRO A 65 28.94 13.25 10.52
N MET A 66 28.26 12.61 11.48
CA MET A 66 27.40 11.47 11.21
C MET A 66 26.33 11.91 10.20
N GLU A 67 25.97 10.99 9.30
CA GLU A 67 25.01 11.32 8.25
C GLU A 67 23.69 11.86 8.85
N PRO A 68 23.07 12.87 8.22
CA PRO A 68 21.76 13.34 8.65
C PRO A 68 20.71 12.22 8.68
N PHE A 69 19.69 12.42 9.51
CA PHE A 69 18.61 11.44 9.69
C PHE A 69 17.97 11.02 8.37
N SER A 70 17.72 11.96 7.46
CA SER A 70 17.14 11.70 6.14
C SER A 70 17.94 10.69 5.32
N SER A 71 19.26 10.84 5.25
CA SER A 71 20.18 9.93 4.56
C SER A 71 20.19 8.54 5.20
N PHE A 72 20.24 8.49 6.53
CA PHE A 72 20.23 7.23 7.28
C PHE A 72 18.94 6.44 7.02
N VAL A 73 17.78 7.11 7.12
CA VAL A 73 16.47 6.51 6.79
C VAL A 73 16.41 6.05 5.33
N SER A 74 16.96 6.84 4.40
CA SER A 74 16.96 6.49 2.97
C SER A 74 17.69 5.19 2.67
N ARG A 75 18.83 4.97 3.34
CA ARG A 75 19.66 3.78 3.17
C ARG A 75 18.99 2.53 3.73
N ILE A 76 18.32 2.66 4.87
CA ILE A 76 17.84 1.52 5.66
C ILE A 76 16.42 1.11 5.27
N ASN A 77 15.51 2.07 5.06
CA ASN A 77 14.07 1.79 5.04
C ASN A 77 13.42 1.70 3.65
N GLY A 78 14.04 2.19 2.58
CA GLY A 78 13.29 2.52 1.36
C GLY A 78 12.63 1.35 0.62
N ARG A 79 13.27 0.17 0.54
CA ARG A 79 12.82 -0.91 -0.36
C ARG A 79 12.08 -2.05 0.34
N ILE A 80 12.64 -2.58 1.43
CA ILE A 80 12.08 -3.75 2.11
C ILE A 80 10.73 -3.41 2.76
N LEU A 81 10.66 -2.27 3.44
CA LEU A 81 9.47 -1.83 4.14
C LEU A 81 8.32 -1.54 3.17
N THR A 82 8.62 -0.88 2.04
CA THR A 82 7.63 -0.59 0.99
C THR A 82 7.04 -1.88 0.40
N LEU A 83 7.87 -2.90 0.17
CA LEU A 83 7.42 -4.23 -0.27
C LEU A 83 6.55 -4.93 0.78
N LEU A 84 6.90 -4.83 2.06
CA LEU A 84 6.10 -5.39 3.16
C LEU A 84 4.71 -4.73 3.25
N ILE A 85 4.65 -3.40 3.15
CA ILE A 85 3.38 -2.65 3.18
C ILE A 85 2.51 -3.02 1.98
N LEU A 86 3.10 -3.08 0.78
CA LEU A 86 2.41 -3.53 -0.43
C LEU A 86 1.92 -4.98 -0.31
N GLY A 87 2.73 -5.86 0.25
CA GLY A 87 2.38 -7.25 0.52
C GLY A 87 1.20 -7.37 1.48
N CYS A 88 1.24 -6.69 2.62
CA CYS A 88 0.14 -6.65 3.58
C CYS A 88 -1.13 -6.06 2.98
N PHE A 89 -1.01 -5.01 2.16
CA PHE A 89 -2.14 -4.45 1.41
C PHE A 89 -2.78 -5.46 0.47
N CYS A 90 -1.97 -6.16 -0.35
CA CYS A 90 -2.47 -7.19 -1.25
C CYS A 90 -3.14 -8.35 -0.50
N LEU A 91 -2.53 -8.81 0.60
CA LEU A 91 -3.09 -9.86 1.46
C LEU A 91 -4.42 -9.42 2.09
N TYR A 92 -4.55 -8.16 2.52
CA TYR A 92 -5.80 -7.63 3.03
C TYR A 92 -6.88 -7.56 1.97
N CYS A 93 -6.56 -7.07 0.76
CA CYS A 93 -7.50 -7.11 -0.36
C CYS A 93 -7.97 -8.54 -0.62
N TRP A 94 -7.03 -9.50 -0.58
CA TRP A 94 -7.34 -10.92 -0.73
C TRP A 94 -8.26 -11.43 0.39
N TYR A 95 -7.97 -11.12 1.65
CA TYR A 95 -8.78 -11.46 2.82
C TYR A 95 -10.20 -10.88 2.73
N LEU A 96 -10.31 -9.60 2.37
CA LEU A 96 -11.57 -8.87 2.29
C LEU A 96 -12.54 -9.49 1.27
N TRP A 97 -12.00 -10.06 0.21
CA TRP A 97 -12.78 -10.70 -0.85
C TRP A 97 -12.96 -12.20 -0.66
N LEU A 98 -11.90 -12.98 -0.40
CA LEU A 98 -12.03 -14.41 -0.17
C LEU A 98 -12.81 -14.74 1.10
N GLY A 99 -12.72 -13.93 2.15
CA GLY A 99 -13.47 -14.18 3.39
C GLY A 99 -14.99 -14.25 3.17
N GLU A 100 -15.50 -13.55 2.16
CA GLU A 100 -16.93 -13.54 1.85
C GLU A 100 -17.30 -14.39 0.63
N PHE A 101 -16.46 -14.41 -0.39
CA PHE A 101 -16.81 -15.03 -1.68
C PHE A 101 -16.23 -16.43 -1.87
N LYS A 102 -15.34 -16.92 -0.99
CA LYS A 102 -14.81 -18.29 -1.04
C LYS A 102 -15.86 -19.29 -0.54
N GLY A 103 -16.21 -20.25 -1.38
CA GLY A 103 -17.13 -21.35 -1.05
C GLY A 103 -18.60 -20.93 -0.86
N GLU A 104 -19.35 -21.77 -0.15
CA GLU A 104 -20.80 -21.61 0.12
C GLU A 104 -21.08 -20.71 1.34
N ASN A 105 -20.28 -19.68 1.55
CA ASN A 105 -20.43 -18.82 2.72
C ASN A 105 -21.76 -18.06 2.69
N LYS A 106 -22.53 -18.18 3.79
CA LYS A 106 -23.82 -17.47 4.00
C LYS A 106 -23.69 -15.95 3.87
N SER A 107 -22.50 -15.39 4.15
CA SER A 107 -22.22 -13.95 4.06
C SER A 107 -22.40 -13.39 2.65
N ALA A 108 -21.89 -14.08 1.62
CA ALA A 108 -22.10 -13.67 0.24
C ALA A 108 -23.58 -13.79 -0.18
N TYR A 109 -24.27 -14.83 0.28
CA TYR A 109 -25.71 -15.00 0.04
C TYR A 109 -26.52 -13.83 0.62
N THR A 110 -26.24 -13.44 1.87
CA THR A 110 -26.89 -12.27 2.51
C THR A 110 -26.54 -10.98 1.79
N LEU A 111 -25.28 -10.79 1.37
CA LEU A 111 -24.86 -9.59 0.64
C LEU A 111 -25.52 -9.45 -0.73
N LEU A 112 -25.74 -10.55 -1.43
CA LEU A 112 -26.33 -10.57 -2.76
C LEU A 112 -27.87 -10.46 -2.74
N THR A 113 -28.52 -10.85 -1.65
CA THR A 113 -29.98 -10.79 -1.48
C THR A 113 -30.48 -9.47 -0.90
N LEU A 114 -29.59 -8.61 -0.42
CA LEU A 114 -29.99 -7.30 0.11
C LEU A 114 -30.60 -6.42 -1.00
N PRO A 115 -31.67 -5.65 -0.70
CA PRO A 115 -32.38 -4.82 -1.66
C PRO A 115 -31.62 -3.51 -1.92
N PHE A 116 -30.44 -3.64 -2.54
CA PHE A 116 -29.64 -2.52 -3.02
C PHE A 116 -28.98 -2.82 -4.38
N PRO A 117 -28.61 -1.78 -5.14
CA PRO A 117 -27.83 -1.94 -6.35
C PRO A 117 -26.51 -2.69 -6.09
N LYS A 118 -26.28 -3.80 -6.79
CA LYS A 118 -25.07 -4.64 -6.64
C LYS A 118 -23.76 -3.86 -6.81
N LYS A 119 -23.76 -2.78 -7.59
CA LYS A 119 -22.62 -1.84 -7.71
C LYS A 119 -22.14 -1.26 -6.39
N PHE A 120 -23.01 -1.15 -5.37
CA PHE A 120 -22.59 -0.67 -4.05
C PHE A 120 -21.69 -1.66 -3.32
N ILE A 121 -21.79 -2.97 -3.62
CA ILE A 121 -20.88 -3.98 -3.08
C ILE A 121 -19.44 -3.68 -3.49
N ILE A 122 -19.25 -3.33 -4.76
CA ILE A 122 -17.96 -2.93 -5.31
C ILE A 122 -17.44 -1.70 -4.55
N ILE A 123 -18.28 -0.67 -4.42
CA ILE A 123 -17.89 0.63 -3.89
C ILE A 123 -17.50 0.55 -2.41
N TYR A 124 -18.31 -0.09 -1.55
CA TYR A 124 -17.99 -0.09 -0.11
C TYR A 124 -16.72 -0.90 0.18
N LYS A 125 -16.49 -1.99 -0.55
CA LYS A 125 -15.28 -2.81 -0.40
C LYS A 125 -14.04 -2.12 -0.93
N PHE A 126 -14.18 -1.46 -2.09
CA PHE A 126 -13.16 -0.58 -2.61
C PHE A 126 -12.77 0.49 -1.57
N LEU A 127 -13.76 1.16 -0.98
CA LEU A 127 -13.52 2.22 0.01
C LEU A 127 -12.92 1.66 1.30
N SER A 128 -13.33 0.47 1.75
CA SER A 128 -12.72 -0.22 2.89
C SER A 128 -11.24 -0.56 2.66
N ALA A 129 -10.88 -1.01 1.45
CA ALA A 129 -9.48 -1.19 1.07
C ALA A 129 -8.70 0.14 1.11
N CYS A 130 -9.28 1.24 0.64
CA CYS A 130 -8.67 2.57 0.75
C CYS A 130 -8.46 3.00 2.21
N PHE A 131 -9.43 2.76 3.10
CA PHE A 131 -9.28 3.05 4.53
C PHE A 131 -8.16 2.24 5.16
N TYR A 132 -8.04 0.96 4.80
CA TYR A 132 -6.94 0.13 5.27
C TYR A 132 -5.58 0.65 4.80
N TYR A 133 -5.47 1.00 3.52
CA TYR A 133 -4.26 1.60 2.95
C TYR A 133 -3.88 2.90 3.67
N LEU A 134 -4.84 3.81 3.87
CA LEU A 134 -4.61 5.06 4.59
C LEU A 134 -4.17 4.81 6.02
N SER A 135 -4.73 3.80 6.69
CA SER A 135 -4.29 3.40 8.03
C SER A 135 -2.83 2.94 8.04
N LEU A 136 -2.44 2.06 7.10
CA LEU A 136 -1.05 1.62 6.95
C LEU A 136 -0.11 2.82 6.78
N VAL A 137 -0.41 3.72 5.85
CA VAL A 137 0.40 4.92 5.58
C VAL A 137 0.49 5.82 6.81
N PHE A 138 -0.62 6.05 7.51
CA PHE A 138 -0.67 6.88 8.71
C PHE A 138 0.27 6.35 9.80
N PHE A 139 0.20 5.05 10.11
CA PHE A 139 1.08 4.45 11.11
C PHE A 139 2.56 4.45 10.71
N GLN A 140 2.89 4.44 9.41
CA GLN A 140 4.27 4.61 8.97
C GLN A 140 4.81 6.03 9.17
N ILE A 141 3.95 7.05 8.98
CA ILE A 141 4.33 8.44 9.29
C ILE A 141 4.59 8.57 10.80
N VAL A 142 3.77 7.95 11.64
CA VAL A 142 4.01 7.91 13.09
C VAL A 142 5.31 7.18 13.43
N ALA A 143 5.59 6.04 12.80
CA ALA A 143 6.86 5.30 12.95
C ALA A 143 8.07 6.20 12.66
N LEU A 144 7.99 7.00 11.59
CA LEU A 144 9.05 7.90 11.19
C LEU A 144 9.34 8.99 12.23
N LEU A 145 8.29 9.58 12.81
CA LEU A 145 8.44 10.57 13.88
C LEU A 145 9.08 9.95 15.13
N ILE A 146 8.71 8.72 15.48
CA ILE A 146 9.32 7.98 16.60
C ILE A 146 10.79 7.68 16.31
N ASN A 147 11.13 7.22 15.10
CA ASN A 147 12.51 6.98 14.70
C ASN A 147 13.37 8.24 14.77
N TYR A 148 12.82 9.40 14.40
CA TYR A 148 13.51 10.68 14.55
C TYR A 148 13.81 11.01 16.02
N ILE A 149 12.87 10.75 16.93
CA ILE A 149 13.10 10.93 18.37
C ILE A 149 14.21 9.97 18.85
N ILE A 150 14.15 8.70 18.48
CA ILE A 150 15.16 7.69 18.84
C ILE A 150 16.55 8.10 18.33
N PHE A 151 16.65 8.56 17.09
CA PHE A 151 17.90 9.03 16.50
C PHE A 151 18.54 10.16 17.32
N ASN A 152 17.75 11.17 17.68
CA ASN A 152 18.25 12.30 18.46
C ASN A 152 18.61 11.95 19.91
N ILE A 153 18.07 10.85 20.45
CA ILE A 153 18.42 10.36 21.79
C ILE A 153 19.72 9.55 21.74
N MET A 154 19.91 8.72 20.72
CA MET A 154 21.04 7.79 20.63
C MET A 154 22.31 8.43 20.05
N VAL A 155 22.18 9.43 19.17
CA VAL A 155 23.33 10.08 18.54
C VAL A 155 23.76 11.29 19.38
N PRO A 156 25.07 11.45 19.68
CA PRO A 156 25.58 12.62 20.40
C PRO A 156 25.32 13.92 19.63
N THR A 157 24.89 14.98 20.33
CA THR A 157 24.48 16.26 19.72
C THR A 157 25.56 16.93 18.88
N ASP A 158 26.82 16.66 19.19
CA ASP A 158 27.98 17.27 18.55
C ASP A 158 28.30 16.62 17.19
N ALA A 159 27.74 15.44 16.92
CA ALA A 159 27.89 14.71 15.66
C ALA A 159 26.69 14.88 14.71
N ILE A 160 25.61 15.57 15.13
CA ILE A 160 24.35 15.67 14.38
C ILE A 160 24.34 16.89 13.46
N VAL A 161 24.18 16.65 12.16
CA VAL A 161 23.70 17.67 11.23
C VAL A 161 22.20 17.88 11.48
N LYS A 162 21.84 19.02 12.08
CA LYS A 162 20.44 19.35 12.37
C LYS A 162 19.66 19.55 11.07
N GLU A 163 18.58 18.80 10.91
CA GLU A 163 17.62 18.95 9.81
C GLU A 163 16.28 19.49 10.32
N SER A 164 15.58 20.24 9.47
CA SER A 164 14.21 20.63 9.78
C SER A 164 13.25 19.43 9.64
N LEU A 165 12.15 19.42 10.40
CA LEU A 165 11.12 18.38 10.26
C LEU A 165 10.54 18.33 8.84
N ILE A 166 10.45 19.47 8.16
CA ILE A 166 9.94 19.56 6.79
C ILE A 166 10.88 18.85 5.82
N THR A 167 12.19 19.06 5.96
CA THR A 167 13.21 18.40 5.11
C THR A 167 13.26 16.90 5.39
N ILE A 168 13.11 16.48 6.65
CA ILE A 168 13.05 15.07 7.03
C ILE A 168 11.82 14.40 6.41
N LEU A 169 10.65 15.03 6.54
CA LEU A 169 9.42 14.51 5.95
C LEU A 169 9.56 14.45 4.43
N SER A 170 9.97 15.50 3.74
CA SER A 170 10.03 15.49 2.27
C SER A 170 11.02 14.45 1.72
N SER A 171 12.20 14.32 2.34
CA SER A 171 13.25 13.37 1.94
C SER A 171 12.94 11.92 2.34
N SER A 172 12.24 11.71 3.46
CA SER A 172 11.91 10.35 3.89
C SER A 172 10.62 9.85 3.26
N ILE A 173 9.66 10.74 3.00
CA ILE A 173 8.45 10.47 2.23
C ILE A 173 8.82 10.06 0.80
N SER A 174 9.87 10.66 0.22
CA SER A 174 10.35 10.19 -1.07
C SER A 174 10.87 8.74 -0.98
N ASN A 175 11.55 8.35 0.10
CA ASN A 175 11.99 6.96 0.29
C ASN A 175 10.87 5.94 0.46
N PHE A 176 9.67 6.36 0.91
CA PHE A 176 8.44 5.58 0.74
C PHE A 176 7.94 5.64 -0.71
N TYR A 177 8.85 5.49 -1.68
CA TYR A 177 8.61 5.57 -3.12
C TYR A 177 7.47 4.63 -3.48
N GLY A 178 6.29 5.20 -3.76
CA GLY A 178 5.08 4.43 -4.08
C GLY A 178 3.91 4.75 -3.16
N LEU A 179 4.13 4.95 -1.86
CA LEU A 179 3.04 5.00 -0.87
C LEU A 179 2.45 6.40 -0.68
N ILE A 180 3.31 7.41 -0.67
CA ILE A 180 2.91 8.81 -0.56
C ILE A 180 3.44 9.54 -1.80
N PRO A 181 2.58 10.20 -2.58
CA PRO A 181 3.02 10.86 -3.79
C PRO A 181 3.80 12.14 -3.48
N VAL A 182 5.07 12.16 -3.88
CA VAL A 182 5.96 13.34 -3.77
C VAL A 182 5.72 14.35 -4.90
N SER A 183 5.19 13.89 -6.03
CA SER A 183 4.91 14.69 -7.22
C SER A 183 3.51 14.41 -7.74
N PHE A 184 2.95 15.35 -8.51
CA PHE A 184 1.66 15.15 -9.19
C PHE A 184 1.67 13.95 -10.13
N VAL A 185 2.80 13.73 -10.82
CA VAL A 185 3.02 12.55 -11.68
C VAL A 185 2.91 11.27 -10.85
N ASN A 186 3.61 11.20 -9.71
CA ASN A 186 3.56 10.04 -8.81
C ASN A 186 2.17 9.83 -8.21
N LEU A 187 1.43 10.92 -7.93
CA LEU A 187 0.05 10.87 -7.44
C LEU A 187 -0.86 10.16 -8.44
N ILE A 188 -0.76 10.53 -9.71
CA ILE A 188 -1.56 9.92 -10.77
C ILE A 188 -1.12 8.46 -10.99
N THR A 189 0.19 8.19 -11.14
CA THR A 189 0.66 6.84 -11.45
C THR A 189 0.36 5.87 -10.31
N ASN A 190 0.71 6.22 -9.08
CA ASN A 190 0.51 5.34 -7.95
C ASN A 190 -0.99 5.19 -7.66
N GLY A 191 -1.75 6.29 -7.73
CA GLY A 191 -3.19 6.27 -7.57
C GLY A 191 -3.87 5.30 -8.55
N LEU A 192 -3.61 5.46 -9.85
CA LEU A 192 -4.20 4.57 -10.88
C LEU A 192 -3.76 3.11 -10.73
N PHE A 193 -2.53 2.86 -10.33
CA PHE A 193 -2.02 1.51 -10.05
C PHE A 193 -2.73 0.86 -8.86
N PHE A 194 -2.83 1.57 -7.73
CA PHE A 194 -3.54 1.05 -6.55
C PHE A 194 -5.01 0.80 -6.84
N MET A 195 -5.67 1.72 -7.55
CA MET A 195 -7.05 1.54 -8.02
C MET A 195 -7.18 0.25 -8.85
N ALA A 196 -6.28 0.05 -9.81
CA ALA A 196 -6.28 -1.12 -10.68
C ALA A 196 -6.08 -2.41 -9.87
N MET A 197 -5.14 -2.43 -8.93
CA MET A 197 -4.88 -3.59 -8.08
C MET A 197 -6.10 -3.96 -7.22
N ILE A 198 -6.80 -2.98 -6.62
CA ILE A 198 -8.02 -3.24 -5.85
C ILE A 198 -9.13 -3.78 -6.76
N ILE A 199 -9.32 -3.20 -7.94
CA ILE A 199 -10.37 -3.63 -8.87
C ILE A 199 -10.06 -5.00 -9.48
N LEU A 200 -8.80 -5.32 -9.75
CA LEU A 200 -8.39 -6.61 -10.30
C LEU A 200 -8.46 -7.74 -9.26
N THR A 201 -8.06 -7.49 -8.02
CA THR A 201 -8.26 -8.45 -6.92
C THR A 201 -9.74 -8.74 -6.70
N PHE A 202 -10.58 -7.71 -6.83
CA PHE A 202 -12.02 -7.88 -6.83
C PHE A 202 -12.52 -8.72 -8.00
N LEU A 203 -12.06 -8.43 -9.22
CA LEU A 203 -12.45 -9.17 -10.40
C LEU A 203 -12.06 -10.66 -10.30
N PHE A 204 -10.86 -10.94 -9.79
CA PHE A 204 -10.38 -12.29 -9.50
C PHE A 204 -11.38 -13.04 -8.60
N ALA A 205 -11.79 -12.44 -7.49
CA ALA A 205 -12.70 -13.08 -6.53
C ALA A 205 -14.09 -13.38 -7.13
N ILE A 206 -14.64 -12.49 -7.95
CA ILE A 206 -15.91 -12.75 -8.63
C ILE A 206 -15.77 -13.82 -9.70
N LEU A 207 -14.67 -13.80 -10.46
CA LEU A 207 -14.41 -14.80 -11.48
C LEU A 207 -14.31 -16.19 -10.86
N GLU A 208 -13.56 -16.32 -9.76
CA GLU A 208 -13.46 -17.56 -9.00
C GLU A 208 -14.84 -18.05 -8.56
N ARG A 209 -15.72 -17.17 -8.07
CA ARG A 209 -17.09 -17.56 -7.71
C ARG A 209 -17.96 -17.94 -8.92
N SER A 210 -17.80 -17.23 -10.04
CA SER A 210 -18.68 -17.39 -11.21
C SER A 210 -18.32 -18.61 -12.07
N PHE A 211 -17.06 -19.05 -12.03
CA PHE A 211 -16.53 -20.12 -12.88
C PHE A 211 -15.68 -21.16 -12.12
N GLY A 212 -15.65 -21.10 -10.79
CA GLY A 212 -14.82 -21.96 -9.95
C GLY A 212 -13.32 -21.73 -10.19
N VAL A 213 -12.55 -22.81 -10.08
CA VAL A 213 -11.07 -22.80 -10.25
C VAL A 213 -10.65 -22.21 -11.60
N LYS A 214 -11.40 -22.46 -12.68
CA LYS A 214 -11.13 -21.89 -14.02
C LYS A 214 -11.20 -20.36 -14.01
N GLY A 215 -12.15 -19.79 -13.26
CA GLY A 215 -12.26 -18.35 -13.07
C GLY A 215 -11.10 -17.77 -12.27
N GLY A 216 -10.66 -18.47 -11.23
CA GLY A 216 -9.46 -18.08 -10.47
C GLY A 216 -8.23 -18.00 -11.36
N ILE A 217 -7.98 -19.02 -12.20
CA ILE A 217 -6.87 -19.04 -13.16
C ILE A 217 -6.94 -17.84 -14.10
N LEU A 218 -8.12 -17.53 -14.65
CA LEU A 218 -8.32 -16.35 -15.52
C LEU A 218 -8.02 -15.04 -14.77
N GLY A 219 -8.46 -14.91 -13.53
CA GLY A 219 -8.17 -13.72 -12.72
C GLY A 219 -6.67 -13.55 -12.44
N VAL A 220 -5.93 -14.64 -12.19
CA VAL A 220 -4.47 -14.59 -12.03
C VAL A 220 -3.81 -14.16 -13.34
N ILE A 221 -4.22 -14.73 -14.48
CA ILE A 221 -3.69 -14.34 -15.80
C ILE A 221 -3.91 -12.85 -16.05
N LEU A 222 -5.09 -12.31 -15.73
CA LEU A 222 -5.41 -10.88 -15.89
C LEU A 222 -4.58 -9.99 -14.94
N GLY A 223 -4.35 -10.43 -13.70
CA GLY A 223 -3.47 -9.70 -12.77
C GLY A 223 -2.02 -9.70 -13.22
N CYS A 224 -1.50 -10.85 -13.66
CA CYS A 224 -0.14 -10.98 -14.19
C CYS A 224 0.04 -10.20 -15.50
N SER A 225 -0.95 -10.19 -16.39
CA SER A 225 -0.89 -9.41 -17.63
C SER A 225 -0.86 -7.90 -17.35
N PHE A 226 -1.62 -7.43 -16.35
CA PHE A 226 -1.54 -6.04 -15.90
C PHE A 226 -0.13 -5.69 -15.40
N LEU A 227 0.41 -6.48 -14.46
CA LEU A 227 1.74 -6.26 -13.91
C LEU A 227 2.82 -6.30 -15.01
N PHE A 228 2.70 -7.22 -15.96
CA PHE A 228 3.60 -7.30 -17.10
C PHE A 228 3.55 -6.04 -17.96
N LEU A 229 2.36 -5.60 -18.37
CA LEU A 229 2.17 -4.43 -19.24
C LEU A 229 2.58 -3.12 -18.59
N VAL A 230 2.48 -3.03 -17.26
CA VAL A 230 2.79 -1.81 -16.51
C VAL A 230 4.26 -1.76 -16.08
N LEU A 231 4.83 -2.87 -15.60
CA LEU A 231 6.18 -2.88 -15.01
C LEU A 231 7.26 -3.36 -15.97
N ILE A 232 6.98 -4.38 -16.77
CA ILE A 232 8.01 -5.09 -17.56
C ILE A 232 8.06 -4.59 -19.00
N PHE A 233 6.90 -4.47 -19.64
CA PHE A 233 6.76 -4.10 -21.04
C PHE A 233 7.42 -2.75 -21.41
N PRO A 234 7.16 -1.63 -20.71
CA PRO A 234 7.76 -0.34 -21.07
C PRO A 234 9.28 -0.31 -20.90
N GLY A 235 9.85 -1.22 -20.09
CA GLY A 235 11.29 -1.38 -19.94
C GLY A 235 11.96 -2.05 -21.16
N LYS A 236 11.19 -2.77 -21.99
CA LYS A 236 11.69 -3.46 -23.19
C LYS A 236 11.53 -2.68 -24.50
N MET A 237 10.68 -1.66 -24.52
CA MET A 237 10.27 -0.95 -25.75
C MET A 237 11.02 0.37 -25.97
N ASP A 238 12.14 0.62 -25.29
CA ASP A 238 12.94 1.85 -25.40
C ASP A 238 12.16 3.18 -25.37
N PHE A 239 10.99 3.19 -24.71
CA PHE A 239 10.16 4.38 -24.59
C PHE A 239 10.87 5.50 -23.82
N TYR A 240 10.66 6.74 -24.25
CA TYR A 240 11.07 7.93 -23.50
C TYR A 240 10.27 8.06 -22.21
N MET A 241 10.79 8.83 -21.23
CA MET A 241 10.15 8.98 -19.91
C MET A 241 8.69 9.43 -19.99
N PHE A 242 8.39 10.37 -20.90
CA PHE A 242 7.02 10.87 -21.10
C PHE A 242 6.10 9.84 -21.76
N GLU A 243 6.61 9.08 -22.73
CA GLU A 243 5.86 8.00 -23.39
C GLU A 243 5.54 6.87 -22.42
N ARG A 244 6.49 6.50 -21.55
CA ARG A 244 6.27 5.53 -20.47
C ARG A 244 5.16 5.99 -19.53
N PHE A 245 5.13 7.27 -19.20
CA PHE A 245 4.07 7.84 -18.37
C PHE A 245 2.70 7.74 -19.06
N ILE A 246 2.59 8.14 -20.33
CA ILE A 246 1.33 8.03 -21.08
C ILE A 246 0.88 6.57 -21.18
N TRP A 247 1.80 5.66 -21.51
CA TRP A 247 1.54 4.22 -21.60
C TRP A 247 0.98 3.69 -20.29
N PHE A 248 1.63 4.03 -19.17
CA PHE A 248 1.21 3.61 -17.84
C PHE A 248 -0.22 4.09 -17.53
N VAL A 249 -0.49 5.38 -17.75
CA VAL A 249 -1.80 5.98 -17.47
C VAL A 249 -2.87 5.32 -18.34
N PHE A 250 -2.59 5.13 -19.63
CA PHE A 250 -3.51 4.51 -20.57
C PHE A 250 -3.86 3.07 -20.19
N ILE A 251 -2.87 2.22 -19.96
CA ILE A 251 -3.08 0.82 -19.55
C ILE A 251 -3.81 0.75 -18.21
N SER A 252 -3.45 1.59 -17.24
CA SER A 252 -4.11 1.60 -15.94
C SER A 252 -5.57 1.99 -16.04
N ILE A 253 -5.92 3.01 -16.83
CA ILE A 253 -7.32 3.41 -17.05
C ILE A 253 -8.09 2.27 -17.74
N LEU A 254 -7.51 1.63 -18.77
CA LEU A 254 -8.16 0.52 -19.46
C LEU A 254 -8.48 -0.64 -18.51
N TYR A 255 -7.53 -1.07 -17.68
CA TYR A 255 -7.75 -2.16 -16.72
C TYR A 255 -8.77 -1.79 -15.64
N ASN A 256 -8.75 -0.53 -15.15
CA ASN A 256 -9.76 -0.05 -14.21
C ASN A 256 -11.17 -0.07 -14.81
N LEU A 257 -11.33 0.43 -16.04
CA LEU A 257 -12.62 0.43 -16.73
C LEU A 257 -13.10 -1.00 -17.01
N PHE A 258 -12.22 -1.83 -17.57
CA PHE A 258 -12.51 -3.24 -17.85
C PHE A 258 -12.92 -3.97 -16.57
N GLY A 259 -12.11 -3.87 -15.51
CA GLY A 259 -12.38 -4.53 -14.24
C GLY A 259 -13.68 -4.05 -13.61
N TRP A 260 -13.99 -2.75 -13.67
CA TRP A 260 -15.25 -2.21 -13.17
C TRP A 260 -16.47 -2.75 -13.93
N PHE A 261 -16.48 -2.64 -15.26
CA PHE A 261 -17.62 -3.06 -16.08
C PHE A 261 -17.82 -4.58 -16.03
N TYR A 262 -16.73 -5.34 -16.12
CA TYR A 262 -16.79 -6.79 -16.14
C TYR A 262 -17.21 -7.36 -14.77
N SER A 263 -16.69 -6.79 -13.67
CA SER A 263 -17.14 -7.18 -12.33
C SER A 263 -18.61 -6.86 -12.09
N LYS A 264 -19.08 -5.69 -12.56
CA LYS A 264 -20.50 -5.33 -12.50
C LYS A 264 -21.35 -6.32 -13.30
N TYR A 265 -20.94 -6.65 -14.52
CA TYR A 265 -21.63 -7.61 -15.37
C TYR A 265 -21.74 -8.99 -14.70
N LEU A 266 -20.63 -9.49 -14.14
CA LEU A 266 -20.62 -10.79 -13.46
C LEU A 266 -21.53 -10.81 -12.23
N LEU A 267 -21.51 -9.76 -11.41
CA LEU A 267 -22.41 -9.63 -10.26
C LEU A 267 -23.88 -9.61 -10.68
N GLU A 268 -24.23 -8.94 -11.78
CA GLU A 268 -25.61 -8.80 -12.23
C GLU A 268 -26.14 -10.08 -12.90
N LYS A 269 -25.33 -10.74 -13.75
CA LYS A 269 -25.80 -11.80 -14.66
C LYS A 269 -25.35 -13.23 -14.35
N LYS A 270 -24.30 -13.43 -13.55
CA LYS A 270 -23.63 -14.73 -13.39
C LYS A 270 -23.58 -15.19 -11.95
N VAL A 271 -23.38 -14.27 -11.02
CA VAL A 271 -23.47 -14.58 -9.58
C VAL A 271 -24.95 -14.64 -9.21
N HIS A 272 -25.54 -15.81 -9.45
CA HIS A 272 -26.85 -16.17 -8.91
C HIS A 272 -26.68 -16.77 -7.52
N VAL A 273 -27.69 -16.47 -6.71
CA VAL A 273 -27.87 -16.90 -5.33
C VAL A 273 -28.12 -18.40 -5.29
#